data_AF-A0A532TJT5-F1
#
_entry.id   AF-A0A532TJT5-F1
#
_cell.length_a   1.000
_cell.length_b   1.000
_cell.length_c   1.000
_cell.angle_alpha   90.00
_cell.angle_beta   90.00
_cell.angle_gamma   90.00
#
_symmetry.space_group_name_H-M   'P 1'
#
loop_
_entity.id
_entity.type
_entity.pdbx_description
1 polymer ?
#
loop_
_entity_poly.entity_id
_entity_poly.type
_entity_poly.pdbx_seq_one_letter_code
_entity_poly.pdbx_strand_id
1 'polypeptide(L)'
;MKLKIKNEEFIDEEGRSVLLRGMNLGGSSKVPFSPNGATHIKTDFTDHRNISFVGRPFPIKEAVEHFSLKSIGVLIILGIW
;
A
#
# COMPACT_ATOMS: atom_id res chain seq x y z
N MET A 1 -10.54 6.71 14.17
CA MET A 1 -10.62 5.26 14.42
C MET A 1 -9.23 4.75 14.75
N LYS A 2 -8.98 4.53 16.04
CA LYS A 2 -7.78 3.87 16.54
C LYS A 2 -8.10 2.41 16.84
N LEU A 3 -7.31 1.48 16.31
CA LEU A 3 -7.47 0.06 16.58
C LEU A 3 -6.45 -0.41 17.61
N LYS A 4 -6.86 -1.30 18.50
CA LYS A 4 -5.99 -2.03 19.44
C LYS A 4 -6.11 -3.52 19.14
N ILE A 5 -5.08 -4.29 19.47
CA ILE A 5 -5.13 -5.75 19.42
C ILE A 5 -5.48 -6.23 20.82
N LYS A 6 -6.53 -7.04 20.94
CA LYS A 6 -6.88 -7.75 22.18
C LYS A 6 -7.15 -9.19 21.83
N ASN A 7 -6.41 -10.11 22.44
CA ASN A 7 -6.35 -11.51 22.03
C ASN A 7 -6.00 -11.59 20.54
N GLU A 8 -6.89 -12.14 19.71
CA GLU A 8 -6.72 -12.31 18.26
C GLU A 8 -7.60 -11.35 17.44
N GLU A 9 -8.22 -10.35 18.08
CA GLU A 9 -9.16 -9.44 17.44
C GLU A 9 -8.63 -8.00 17.40
N PHE A 10 -8.99 -7.29 16.34
CA PHE A 10 -8.87 -5.83 16.28
C PHE A 10 -10.08 -5.21 16.98
N ILE A 11 -9.81 -4.37 17.98
CA ILE A 11 -10.85 -3.72 18.77
C ILE A 11 -10.77 -2.20 18.54
N ASP A 12 -11.92 -1.58 18.27
CA ASP A 12 -12.00 -0.12 18.14
C ASP A 12 -12.15 0.60 19.48
N GLU A 13 -12.34 1.92 19.42
CA GLU A 13 -12.45 2.80 20.59
C GLU A 13 -13.75 2.57 21.39
N GLU A 14 -14.76 1.94 20.78
CA GLU A 14 -16.05 1.60 21.40
C GLU A 14 -16.08 0.16 21.94
N GLY A 15 -14.99 -0.60 21.79
CA GLY A 15 -14.91 -1.98 22.26
C GLY A 15 -15.49 -3.02 21.30
N ARG A 16 -15.76 -2.64 20.04
CA ARG A 16 -16.29 -3.55 19.02
C ARG A 16 -15.15 -4.31 18.34
N SER A 17 -15.38 -5.58 18.01
CA SER A 17 -14.51 -6.36 17.12
C SER A 17 -14.64 -5.85 15.68
N VAL A 18 -13.50 -5.58 15.04
CA VAL A 18 -13.40 -5.00 13.70
C VAL A 18 -12.80 -6.00 12.74
N LEU A 19 -13.57 -6.40 11.74
CA LEU A 19 -13.04 -7.13 10.60
C LEU A 19 -12.42 -6.15 9.60
N LEU A 20 -11.11 -6.23 9.42
CA LEU A 20 -10.43 -5.42 8.42
C LEU A 20 -10.78 -5.91 7.01
N ARG A 21 -11.26 -4.99 6.19
CA ARG A 21 -11.49 -5.22 4.76
C ARG A 21 -10.59 -4.26 4.03
N GLY A 22 -9.87 -4.73 3.02
CA GLY A 22 -8.98 -3.90 2.23
C GLY A 22 -8.74 -4.51 0.86
N MET A 23 -8.10 -3.74 -0.01
CA MET A 23 -7.61 -4.22 -1.30
C MET A 23 -6.15 -3.85 -1.47
N ASN A 24 -5.43 -4.70 -2.19
CA ASN A 24 -4.08 -4.42 -2.59
C ASN A 24 -4.05 -3.27 -3.59
N LEU A 25 -3.15 -2.32 -3.36
CA LEU A 25 -2.83 -1.28 -4.33
C LEU A 25 -1.85 -1.88 -5.36
N GLY A 26 -2.11 -1.67 -6.66
CA GLY A 26 -1.57 -2.44 -7.79
C GLY A 26 -0.10 -2.89 -7.71
N GLY A 27 0.21 -4.05 -8.29
CA GLY A 27 1.52 -4.72 -8.15
C GLY A 27 2.74 -3.89 -8.60
N SER A 28 2.55 -2.91 -9.48
CA SER A 28 3.60 -1.97 -9.89
C SER A 28 4.12 -1.08 -8.75
N SER A 29 3.39 -0.99 -7.64
CA SER A 29 3.85 -0.32 -6.41
C SER A 29 5.02 -1.03 -5.74
N LYS A 30 5.30 -2.29 -6.11
CA LYS A 30 6.41 -3.09 -5.59
C LYS A 30 7.72 -2.92 -6.38
N VAL A 31 7.71 -2.15 -7.46
CA VAL A 31 8.92 -1.85 -8.24
C VAL A 31 9.23 -0.35 -8.19
N PRO A 32 10.53 0.02 -8.17
CA PRO A 32 10.93 1.43 -8.21
C PRO A 32 10.31 2.19 -9.37
N PHE A 33 9.84 3.40 -9.08
CA PHE A 33 9.45 4.38 -10.09
C PHE A 33 10.68 5.12 -10.65
N SER A 34 11.58 5.53 -9.77
CA SER A 34 12.81 6.26 -10.12
C SER A 34 14.02 5.63 -9.42
N PRO A 35 15.02 5.12 -10.15
CA PRO A 35 14.95 4.81 -11.59
C PRO A 35 13.87 3.77 -11.88
N ASN A 36 13.47 3.63 -13.14
CA ASN A 36 12.39 2.71 -13.52
C ASN A 36 12.83 1.26 -13.30
N GLY A 37 12.30 0.64 -12.23
CA GLY A 37 12.64 -0.72 -11.82
C GLY A 37 11.71 -1.79 -12.38
N ALA A 38 11.04 -1.53 -13.52
CA ALA A 38 10.20 -2.53 -14.16
C ALA A 38 11.02 -3.80 -14.45
N THR A 39 10.49 -4.98 -14.09
CA THR A 39 11.24 -6.24 -14.06
C THR A 39 11.77 -6.73 -15.40
N HIS A 40 11.25 -6.21 -16.51
CA HIS A 40 11.76 -6.49 -17.86
C HIS A 40 13.03 -5.68 -18.20
N ILE A 41 13.38 -4.68 -17.39
CA ILE A 41 14.58 -3.85 -17.55
C ILE A 41 15.72 -4.53 -16.80
N LYS A 42 16.82 -4.81 -17.51
CA LYS A 42 18.03 -5.36 -16.91
C LYS A 42 18.68 -4.31 -16.01
N THR A 43 19.05 -4.72 -14.80
CA THR A 43 19.77 -3.92 -13.82
C THR A 43 20.64 -4.84 -12.96
N ASP A 44 21.69 -4.29 -12.36
CA ASP A 44 22.54 -4.97 -11.39
C ASP A 44 22.08 -4.72 -9.94
N PHE A 45 21.01 -3.94 -9.74
CA PHE A 45 20.41 -3.59 -8.45
C PHE A 45 21.35 -2.87 -7.46
N THR A 46 22.47 -2.33 -7.95
CA THR A 46 23.49 -1.71 -7.09
C THR A 46 23.06 -0.36 -6.51
N ASP A 47 22.11 0.31 -7.16
CA ASP A 47 21.60 1.64 -6.86
C ASP A 47 20.46 1.66 -5.84
N HIS A 48 20.20 0.55 -5.14
CA HIS A 48 19.11 0.36 -4.15
C HIS A 48 18.98 1.46 -3.08
N ARG A 49 20.01 2.28 -2.85
CA ARG A 49 19.98 3.42 -1.90
C ARG A 49 19.38 4.70 -2.49
N ASN A 50 19.32 4.81 -3.82
CA ASN A 50 18.89 6.00 -4.55
C ASN A 50 17.61 5.72 -5.36
N ILE A 51 16.72 4.89 -4.82
CA ILE A 51 15.45 4.51 -5.47
C ILE A 51 14.25 5.18 -4.80
N SER A 52 13.18 5.39 -5.57
CA SER A 52 11.88 5.85 -5.08
C SER A 52 10.75 5.03 -5.69
N PHE A 53 9.79 4.64 -4.86
CA PHE A 53 8.55 3.96 -5.26
C PHE A 53 7.40 4.96 -5.46
N VAL A 54 7.59 6.24 -5.13
CA VAL A 54 6.58 7.29 -5.26
C VAL A 54 6.25 7.52 -6.73
N GLY A 55 4.96 7.52 -7.07
CA GLY A 55 4.47 7.63 -8.44
C GLY A 55 3.96 6.31 -9.03
N ARG A 56 4.03 5.21 -8.27
CA ARG A 56 3.33 3.94 -8.55
C ARG A 56 2.24 3.69 -7.49
N PRO A 57 1.11 3.04 -7.86
CA PRO A 57 0.78 2.61 -9.22
C PRO A 57 0.28 3.76 -10.12
N PHE A 58 0.06 4.94 -9.52
CA PHE A 58 -0.33 6.19 -10.15
C PHE A 58 0.44 7.36 -9.51
N PRO A 59 0.50 8.53 -10.16
CA PRO A 59 1.05 9.76 -9.59
C PRO A 59 0.42 10.13 -8.24
N ILE A 60 1.22 10.70 -7.33
CA ILE A 60 0.74 11.13 -6.00
C ILE A 60 -0.44 12.11 -6.08
N LYS A 61 -0.51 12.92 -7.14
CA LYS A 61 -1.61 13.88 -7.38
C LYS A 61 -2.96 13.19 -7.64
N GLU A 62 -2.94 11.96 -8.15
CA GLU A 62 -4.14 11.16 -8.46
C GLU A 62 -4.56 10.29 -7.26
N ALA A 63 -3.73 10.20 -6.22
CA ALA A 63 -3.99 9.32 -5.08
C ALA A 63 -5.33 9.60 -4.38
N VAL A 64 -5.69 10.88 -4.26
CA VAL A 64 -6.97 11.29 -3.64
C VAL A 64 -8.15 10.74 -4.44
N GLU A 65 -8.10 10.82 -5.77
CA GLU A 65 -9.15 10.31 -6.65
C GLU A 65 -9.29 8.79 -6.49
N HIS A 66 -8.18 8.05 -6.56
CA HIS A 66 -8.19 6.60 -6.40
C HIS A 66 -8.66 6.13 -5.02
N PHE A 67 -8.35 6.85 -3.95
CA PHE A 67 -8.81 6.53 -2.59
C PHE A 67 -10.22 7.04 -2.28
N SER A 68 -10.75 7.97 -3.07
CA SER A 68 -12.12 8.47 -2.91
C SER A 68 -13.20 7.52 -3.45
N LEU A 69 -12.82 6.42 -4.12
CA LEU A 69 -13.72 5.35 -4.53
C LEU A 69 -14.23 4.59 -3.29
N LYS A 70 -15.25 5.18 -2.67
CA LYS A 70 -15.84 4.97 -1.33
C LYS A 70 -16.34 3.57 -0.92
N SER A 71 -16.08 2.50 -1.67
CA SER A 71 -16.74 1.19 -1.42
C SER A 71 -15.81 0.08 -0.95
N ILE A 72 -14.54 0.34 -0.76
CA ILE A 72 -13.59 -0.70 -0.32
C ILE A 72 -13.10 -0.29 1.05
N GLY A 73 -13.31 -1.16 2.04
CA GLY A 73 -12.87 -0.92 3.42
C GLY A 73 -11.39 -0.57 3.53
N VAL A 74 -10.98 -0.19 4.75
CA VAL A 74 -9.61 0.06 5.21
C VAL A 74 -8.54 -0.35 4.20
N LEU A 75 -7.87 0.63 3.60
CA LEU A 75 -6.71 0.38 2.75
C LEU A 75 -5.63 -0.31 3.59
N ILE A 76 -5.57 -1.64 3.49
CA ILE A 76 -4.40 -2.39 3.92
C ILE A 76 -3.50 -2.49 2.71
N ILE A 77 -2.44 -1.71 2.70
CA ILE A 77 -1.31 -1.97 1.81
C ILE A 77 -0.63 -3.21 2.38
N LEU A 78 -1.02 -4.39 1.90
CA LEU A 78 -0.30 -5.61 2.23
C LEU A 78 1.08 -5.51 1.55
N GLY A 79 2.10 -5.28 2.37
CA GLY A 79 3.47 -5.63 2.03
C GLY A 79 3.57 -7.15 1.98
N ILE A 80 3.09 -7.74 0.88
CA ILE A 80 3.38 -9.13 0.57
C ILE A 80 4.82 -9.13 0.07
N TRP A 81 5.71 -9.67 0.92
CA TRP A 81 7.11 -9.96 0.61
C TRP A 81 7.19 -11.07 -0.44
#